data_AF-A0A945YC21-F1
#
_entry.id   AF-A0A945YC21-F1
#
_cell.length_a   1.000
_cell.length_b   1.000
_cell.length_c   1.000
_cell.angle_alpha   90.00
_cell.angle_beta   90.00
_cell.angle_gamma   90.00
#
_symmetry.space_group_name_H-M   'P 1'
#
loop_
_entity.id
_entity.type
_entity.pdbx_description
1 polymer ?
#
loop_
_entity_poly.entity_id
_entity_poly.type
_entity_poly.pdbx_seq_one_letter_code
_entity_poly.pdbx_strand_id
1 'polypeptide(L)'
;MTRYVMVADLRRCVGCQTCTAACKHANATPPGVQWRQVLDMETGSYPQVQRTFVPVGCMHCADPPCEHVCPSTATKIRPDGIVEIDYDLCIGCG
;
A
#
# COMPACT_ATOMS: atom_id res chain seq x y z
N MET A 1 -14.63 -1.66 18.53
CA MET A 1 -13.48 -0.76 18.37
C MET A 1 -13.60 -0.04 17.03
N THR A 2 -12.96 1.12 16.89
CA THR A 2 -12.89 1.87 15.62
C THR A 2 -12.10 1.08 14.59
N ARG A 3 -12.52 1.11 13.32
CA ARG A 3 -11.82 0.46 12.20
C ARG A 3 -11.29 1.51 11.22
N TYR A 4 -10.00 1.46 10.92
CA TYR A 4 -9.38 2.40 9.97
C TYR A 4 -9.63 1.99 8.52
N VAL A 5 -9.89 2.99 7.67
CA VAL A 5 -10.00 2.85 6.22
C VAL A 5 -9.33 4.02 5.52
N MET A 6 -8.84 3.79 4.31
CA MET A 6 -8.29 4.83 3.45
C MET A 6 -9.06 4.85 2.13
N VAL A 7 -9.48 6.04 1.70
CA VAL A 7 -10.17 6.26 0.43
C VAL A 7 -9.37 7.27 -0.39
N ALA A 8 -9.14 6.97 -1.67
CA ALA A 8 -8.49 7.86 -2.61
C ALA A 8 -9.45 8.17 -3.77
N ASP A 9 -9.72 9.46 -4.02
CA ASP A 9 -10.51 9.89 -5.18
C ASP A 9 -9.61 9.98 -6.42
N LEU A 10 -9.73 8.98 -7.30
CA LEU A 10 -8.91 8.89 -8.52
C LEU A 10 -9.18 10.03 -9.51
N ARG A 11 -10.35 10.68 -9.44
CA ARG A 11 -10.69 11.82 -10.31
C ARG A 11 -9.90 13.07 -9.96
N ARG A 12 -9.34 13.14 -8.75
CA ARG A 12 -8.54 14.26 -8.25
C ARG A 12 -7.04 13.96 -8.23
N CYS A 13 -6.65 12.71 -8.44
CA CYS A 13 -5.25 12.33 -8.46
C CYS A 13 -4.59 12.82 -9.75
N VAL A 14 -3.50 13.57 -9.62
CA VAL A 14 -2.75 14.16 -10.74
C VAL A 14 -1.37 13.54 -10.94
N GLY A 15 -1.07 12.44 -10.23
CA GLY A 15 0.20 11.74 -10.38
C GLY A 15 1.42 12.43 -9.78
N CYS A 16 1.26 13.41 -8.88
CA CYS A 16 2.36 14.25 -8.36
C CYS A 16 3.39 13.54 -7.45
N GLN A 17 3.18 12.25 -7.11
CA GLN A 17 4.08 11.45 -6.26
C GLN A 17 4.33 11.98 -4.83
N THR A 18 3.60 13.00 -4.36
CA THR A 18 3.82 13.57 -3.02
C THR A 18 3.55 12.54 -1.92
N CYS A 19 2.54 11.68 -2.07
CA CYS A 19 2.27 10.60 -1.11
C CYS A 19 3.39 9.55 -1.05
N THR A 20 3.98 9.22 -2.21
CA THR A 20 5.15 8.34 -2.33
C THR A 20 6.36 8.95 -1.61
N ALA A 21 6.66 10.23 -1.88
CA ALA A 21 7.79 10.93 -1.27
C ALA A 21 7.62 11.10 0.25
N ALA A 22 6.41 11.46 0.71
CA ALA A 22 6.10 11.60 2.12
C ALA A 22 6.26 10.27 2.88
N CYS A 23 5.78 9.16 2.30
CA CYS A 23 5.95 7.83 2.89
C CYS A 23 7.42 7.45 3.02
N LYS A 24 8.23 7.73 1.98
CA LYS A 24 9.67 7.47 1.98
C LYS A 24 10.39 8.29 3.05
N HIS A 25 10.05 9.57 3.16
CA HIS A 25 10.64 10.49 4.13
C HIS A 25 10.30 10.09 5.57
N ALA A 26 9.02 9.78 5.84
CA ALA A 26 8.57 9.43 7.18
C ALA A 26 9.10 8.08 7.68
N ASN A 27 9.27 7.10 6.78
CA ASN A 27 9.63 5.73 7.15
C ASN A 27 11.07 5.33 6.79
N ALA A 28 11.82 6.23 6.16
CA ALA A 28 13.21 6.02 5.75
C ALA A 28 13.47 4.67 5.05
N THR A 29 12.55 4.22 4.19
CA THR A 29 12.67 2.88 3.60
C THR A 29 13.97 2.76 2.77
N PRO A 30 14.61 1.58 2.70
CA PRO A 30 15.86 1.40 1.95
C PRO A 30 15.73 1.69 0.44
N PRO A 31 16.82 1.97 -0.28
CA PRO A 31 16.80 2.04 -1.75
C PRO A 31 16.14 0.79 -2.36
N GLY A 32 15.32 0.98 -3.40
CA GLY A 32 14.55 -0.10 -4.03
C GLY A 32 13.27 -0.52 -3.29
N VAL A 33 13.08 -0.13 -2.02
CA VAL A 33 11.86 -0.43 -1.24
C VAL A 33 10.91 0.77 -1.25
N GLN A 34 9.66 0.54 -1.66
CA GLN A 34 8.65 1.59 -1.75
C GLN A 34 7.28 1.05 -1.28
N TRP A 35 6.81 1.52 -0.11
CA TRP A 35 5.54 1.06 0.47
C TRP A 35 4.30 1.74 -0.12
N ARG A 36 4.46 2.95 -0.67
CA ARG A 36 3.42 3.71 -1.36
C ARG A 36 3.89 4.04 -2.78
N GLN A 37 3.09 3.73 -3.79
CA GLN A 37 3.40 4.02 -5.18
C GLN A 37 2.21 4.73 -5.85
N VAL A 38 2.45 5.39 -6.99
CA VAL A 38 1.38 5.86 -7.86
C VAL A 38 1.54 5.19 -9.21
N LEU A 39 0.58 4.32 -9.55
CA LEU A 39 0.49 3.70 -10.86
C LEU A 39 -0.02 4.72 -11.86
N ASP A 40 0.57 4.72 -13.04
CA ASP A 40 0.24 5.61 -14.14
C ASP A 40 -0.25 4.76 -15.31
N MET A 41 -1.55 4.84 -15.56
CA MET A 41 -2.24 3.94 -16.48
C MET A 41 -2.85 4.74 -17.62
N GLU A 42 -2.42 4.45 -18.85
CA GLU A 42 -3.05 4.96 -20.07
C GLU A 42 -3.99 3.90 -20.63
N THR A 43 -5.19 4.31 -21.04
CA THR A 43 -6.20 3.43 -21.64
C THR A 43 -6.80 4.09 -22.88
N GLY A 44 -7.32 3.25 -23.79
CA GLY A 44 -7.90 3.70 -25.04
C GLY A 44 -6.87 3.90 -26.15
N SER A 45 -7.29 4.57 -27.21
CA SER A 45 -6.46 4.86 -28.39
C SER A 45 -6.90 6.18 -29.01
N TYR A 46 -6.03 6.83 -29.78
CA TYR A 46 -6.34 8.11 -30.40
C TYR A 46 -7.64 8.06 -31.23
N PRO A 47 -8.55 9.06 -31.10
CA PRO A 47 -8.45 10.29 -30.29
C PRO A 47 -9.01 10.17 -28.85
N GLN A 48 -9.43 8.98 -28.42
CA GLN A 48 -10.08 8.72 -27.12
C GLN A 48 -9.10 8.07 -26.13
N VAL A 49 -8.02 8.78 -25.82
CA VAL A 49 -7.06 8.35 -24.79
C VAL A 49 -7.47 8.88 -23.42
N GLN A 50 -7.29 8.06 -22.38
CA GLN A 50 -7.46 8.44 -20.99
C GLN A 50 -6.23 8.07 -20.18
N ARG A 51 -5.91 8.87 -19.18
CA ARG A 51 -4.83 8.60 -18.23
C ARG A 51 -5.38 8.65 -16.82
N THR A 52 -5.09 7.62 -16.03
CA THR A 52 -5.56 7.46 -14.65
C THR A 52 -4.38 7.21 -13.73
N PHE A 53 -4.35 7.92 -12.61
CA PHE A 53 -3.33 7.75 -11.57
C PHE A 53 -3.93 7.02 -10.37
N VAL A 54 -3.31 5.90 -9.98
CA VAL A 54 -3.80 5.06 -8.88
C VAL A 54 -2.76 5.00 -7.77
N PRO A 55 -2.95 5.72 -6.65
CA PRO A 55 -2.06 5.63 -5.51
C PRO A 55 -2.30 4.31 -4.76
N VAL A 56 -1.31 3.41 -4.78
CA VAL A 56 -1.37 2.08 -4.18
C VAL A 56 -0.44 1.95 -2.98
N GLY A 57 -0.77 1.02 -2.07
CA GLY A 57 0.01 0.64 -0.89
C GLY A 57 -0.57 -0.62 -0.26
N CYS A 58 -0.18 -0.95 0.97
CA CYS A 58 -0.86 -2.00 1.73
C CYS A 58 -2.36 -1.69 1.84
N MET A 59 -3.20 -2.65 1.48
CA MET A 59 -4.66 -2.48 1.52
C MET A 59 -5.24 -2.71 2.92
N HIS A 60 -4.43 -3.22 3.86
CA HIS A 60 -4.85 -3.64 5.20
C HIS A 60 -6.17 -4.42 5.14
N CYS A 61 -6.16 -5.50 4.36
CA CYS A 61 -7.33 -6.31 4.04
C CYS A 61 -8.04 -6.79 5.32
N ALA A 62 -9.37 -6.89 5.25
CA ALA A 62 -10.17 -7.47 6.34
C ALA A 62 -9.80 -8.94 6.62
N ASP A 63 -9.41 -9.64 5.56
CA ASP A 63 -8.97 -11.03 5.54
C ASP A 63 -7.65 -11.10 4.74
N PRO A 64 -6.50 -10.81 5.38
CA PRO A 64 -5.21 -10.67 4.72
C PRO A 64 -4.55 -12.03 4.48
N PRO A 65 -4.36 -12.45 3.21
CA PRO A 65 -3.71 -13.73 2.91
C PRO A 65 -2.26 -13.80 3.42
N CYS A 66 -1.59 -12.66 3.59
CA CYS A 66 -0.24 -12.58 4.13
C CYS A 66 -0.16 -12.93 5.63
N GLU A 67 -1.24 -12.82 6.39
CA GLU A 67 -1.31 -13.32 7.77
C GLU A 67 -1.35 -14.85 7.76
N HIS A 68 -2.28 -15.43 7.00
CA HIS A 68 -2.53 -16.88 6.96
C HIS A 68 -1.31 -17.72 6.58
N VAL A 69 -0.42 -17.16 5.75
CA VAL A 69 0.78 -17.86 5.27
C VAL A 69 2.02 -17.63 6.15
N CYS A 70 1.96 -16.73 7.14
CA CYS A 70 3.15 -16.37 7.93
C CYS A 70 3.51 -17.49 8.92
N PRO A 71 4.63 -18.21 8.74
CA PRO A 71 4.97 -19.37 9.57
C PRO A 71 5.40 -18.98 10.99
N SER A 72 5.91 -17.76 11.17
CA SER A 72 6.37 -17.25 12.48
C SER A 72 5.31 -16.42 13.20
N THR A 73 4.11 -16.28 12.64
CA THR A 73 3.02 -15.43 13.18
C THR A 73 3.38 -13.95 13.32
N ALA A 74 4.43 -13.49 12.63
CA ALA A 74 4.89 -12.11 12.65
C ALA A 74 3.90 -11.15 11.98
N THR A 75 3.28 -11.55 10.87
CA THR A 75 2.21 -10.78 10.23
C THR A 75 0.93 -10.96 11.03
N LYS A 76 0.32 -9.87 11.52
CA LYS A 76 -0.87 -9.91 12.37
C LYS A 76 -1.84 -8.77 12.06
N ILE A 77 -3.12 -8.96 12.39
CA ILE A 77 -4.15 -7.92 12.33
C ILE A 77 -4.36 -7.33 13.72
N ARG A 78 -4.25 -6.01 13.82
CA ARG A 78 -4.59 -5.27 15.04
C ARG A 78 -6.11 -5.18 15.25
N PRO A 79 -6.56 -4.92 16.49
CA PRO A 79 -7.98 -4.75 16.78
C PRO A 79 -8.69 -3.61 16.02
N ASP A 80 -7.94 -2.66 15.46
CA ASP A 80 -8.42 -1.54 14.64
C ASP A 80 -8.37 -1.80 13.12
N GLY A 81 -8.00 -3.02 12.71
CA GLY A 81 -7.96 -3.47 11.32
C GLY A 81 -6.63 -3.21 10.59
N ILE A 82 -5.62 -2.67 11.27
CA ILE A 82 -4.29 -2.48 10.68
C ILE A 82 -3.55 -3.82 10.63
N VAL A 83 -3.23 -4.29 9.42
CA VAL A 83 -2.27 -5.37 9.20
C VAL A 83 -0.84 -4.85 9.40
N GLU A 84 -0.07 -5.46 10.29
CA GLU A 84 1.31 -5.09 10.60
C GLU A 84 2.25 -6.30 10.67
N ILE A 85 3.56 -6.04 10.66
CA ILE A 85 4.61 -7.06 10.82
C ILE A 85 5.33 -6.79 12.13
N ASP A 86 5.38 -7.81 12.98
CA ASP A 86 6.21 -7.86 14.17
C ASP A 86 7.65 -8.25 13.80
N TYR A 87 8.55 -7.26 13.79
CA TYR A 87 9.92 -7.47 13.32
C TYR A 87 10.76 -8.34 14.25
N ASP A 88 10.38 -8.49 15.53
CA ASP A 88 11.09 -9.36 16.47
C ASP A 88 10.76 -10.85 16.24
N LEU A 89 9.60 -11.14 15.65
CA LEU A 89 9.16 -12.49 15.27
C LEU A 89 9.46 -12.83 13.81
N CYS A 90 9.78 -11.85 12.97
CA CYS A 90 9.98 -12.05 11.55
C CYS A 90 11.29 -12.80 11.27
N ILE A 91 11.19 -13.93 10.56
CA ILE A 91 12.34 -14.78 10.21
C ILE A 91 12.84 -14.59 8.77
N GLY A 92 12.28 -13.63 8.02
CA GLY A 92 12.73 -13.30 6.66
C GLY A 92 12.50 -14.41 5.61
N CYS A 93 11.45 -15.23 5.78
CA CYS A 93 11.15 -16.35 4.88
C CYS A 93 10.57 -15.95 3.51
N GLY A 94 10.27 -14.67 3.29
CA GLY A 94 9.53 -14.13 2.14
C GLY A 94 8.28 -13.40 2.58
#